data_AF-A0A818JH15-F1
#
_entry.id   AF-A0A818JH15-F1
#
_cell.length_a   1.000
_cell.length_b   1.000
_cell.length_c   1.000
_cell.angle_alpha   90.00
_cell.angle_beta   90.00
_cell.angle_gamma   90.00
#
_symmetry.space_group_name_H-M   'P 1'
#
loop_
_entity.id
_entity.type
_entity.pdbx_description
1 polymer ?
#
loop_
_entity_poly.entity_id
_entity_poly.type
_entity_poly.pdbx_seq_one_letter_code
_entity_poly.pdbx_strand_id
1 'polypeptide(L)'
;MNETIILHCDPRTEQYKLALTVGIWFYNLMPFFIGLLINYFGSRFVKLVAALFHIAGWLTLAFVEPGKDYLIFLHTIFTSISSAIILITGFAYCRYFGDGVRAVISSIVSGASISSTMWFSIFQVNH
;
A
#
# COMPACT_ATOMS: atom_id res chain seq x y z
N MET A 1 28.16 -8.11 -34.19
CA MET A 1 28.26 -9.28 -33.28
C MET A 1 29.43 -9.01 -32.36
N ASN A 2 29.35 -8.87 -31.05
CA ASN A 2 28.31 -9.18 -30.07
C ASN A 2 28.69 -8.34 -28.83
N GLU A 3 28.15 -7.12 -28.70
CA GLU A 3 28.22 -6.39 -27.43
C GLU A 3 27.26 -7.11 -26.49
N THR A 4 27.84 -8.01 -25.68
CA THR A 4 27.17 -8.49 -24.49
C THR A 4 26.91 -7.24 -23.67
N ILE A 5 25.67 -6.76 -23.71
CA ILE A 5 25.12 -5.87 -22.70
C ILE A 5 25.26 -6.65 -21.41
N ILE A 6 26.38 -6.45 -20.73
CA ILE A 6 26.55 -6.88 -19.35
C ILE A 6 25.54 -6.03 -18.62
N LEU A 7 24.32 -6.55 -18.49
CA LEU A 7 23.33 -6.10 -17.55
C LEU A 7 24.04 -6.18 -16.21
N HIS A 8 24.67 -5.06 -15.82
CA HIS A 8 25.09 -4.83 -14.46
C HIS A 8 23.79 -4.83 -13.66
N CYS A 9 23.35 -6.02 -13.25
CA CYS A 9 22.20 -6.19 -12.40
C CYS A 9 22.61 -5.56 -11.09
N ASP A 10 22.18 -4.32 -10.85
CA ASP A 10 22.41 -3.66 -9.59
C ASP A 10 21.63 -4.46 -8.52
N PRO A 11 22.31 -5.12 -7.58
CA PRO A 11 21.67 -5.99 -6.59
C PRO A 11 20.64 -5.22 -5.74
N ARG A 12 20.77 -3.90 -5.61
CA ARG A 12 19.74 -3.04 -5.00
C ARG A 12 18.45 -3.03 -5.78
N THR A 13 18.52 -2.90 -7.11
CA THR A 13 17.35 -2.93 -7.99
C THR A 13 16.58 -4.25 -7.85
N GLU A 14 17.27 -5.38 -7.72
CA GLU A 14 16.64 -6.68 -7.46
C GLU A 14 15.93 -6.72 -6.10
N GLN A 15 16.55 -6.19 -5.05
CA GLN A 15 15.93 -6.08 -3.73
C GLN A 15 14.66 -5.21 -3.73
N TYR A 16 14.66 -4.08 -4.43
CA TYR A 16 13.46 -3.23 -4.57
C TYR A 16 12.32 -3.97 -5.27
N LYS A 17 12.61 -4.73 -6.33
CA LYS A 17 11.62 -5.56 -7.04
C LYS A 17 11.05 -6.65 -6.14
N LEU A 18 11.89 -7.26 -5.30
CA LEU A 18 11.46 -8.25 -4.32
C LEU A 18 10.55 -7.61 -3.26
N ALA A 19 10.94 -6.45 -2.71
CA ALA A 19 10.12 -5.71 -1.74
C ALA A 19 8.74 -5.37 -2.33
N LEU A 20 8.69 -4.91 -3.58
CA LEU A 20 7.45 -4.67 -4.31
C LEU A 20 6.58 -5.93 -4.41
N THR A 21 7.18 -7.06 -4.79
CA THR A 21 6.46 -8.34 -4.94
C THR A 21 5.87 -8.80 -3.61
N VAL A 22 6.64 -8.68 -2.52
CA VAL A 22 6.20 -8.98 -1.16
C VAL A 22 5.05 -8.05 -0.75
N GLY A 23 5.17 -6.76 -1.01
CA GLY A 23 4.10 -5.78 -0.74
C GLY A 23 2.79 -6.13 -1.43
N ILE A 24 2.85 -6.44 -2.73
CA ILE A 24 1.68 -6.87 -3.52
C ILE A 24 1.06 -8.14 -2.91
N TRP A 25 1.88 -9.11 -2.50
CA TRP A 25 1.41 -10.33 -1.84
C TRP A 25 0.64 -10.02 -0.55
N PHE A 26 1.21 -9.21 0.34
CA PHE A 26 0.55 -8.80 1.58
C PHE A 26 -0.73 -8.01 1.32
N TYR A 27 -0.71 -7.09 0.36
CA TYR A 27 -1.87 -6.30 -0.03
C TYR A 27 -3.04 -7.17 -0.49
N ASN A 28 -2.76 -8.21 -1.29
CA ASN A 28 -3.78 -9.11 -1.83
C ASN A 28 -4.22 -10.22 -0.85
N LEU A 29 -3.38 -10.60 0.11
CA LEU A 29 -3.69 -11.62 1.12
C LEU A 29 -4.49 -11.04 2.29
N MET A 30 -4.23 -9.77 2.65
CA MET A 30 -4.91 -9.11 3.76
C MET A 30 -6.45 -9.04 3.70
N PRO A 31 -7.14 -8.95 2.55
CA PRO A 31 -8.60 -8.83 2.51
C PRO A 31 -9.35 -9.89 3.32
N PHE A 32 -8.87 -11.13 3.29
CA PHE A 32 -9.43 -12.23 4.08
C PHE A 32 -9.34 -11.95 5.59
N PHE A 33 -8.14 -11.60 6.06
CA PHE A 33 -7.90 -11.31 7.48
C PHE A 33 -8.62 -10.04 7.93
N ILE A 34 -8.68 -9.00 7.08
CA ILE A 34 -9.35 -7.74 7.38
C ILE A 34 -10.85 -7.97 7.64
N GLY A 35 -11.51 -8.81 6.84
CA GLY A 35 -12.91 -9.18 7.07
C GLY A 35 -13.13 -9.78 8.46
N LEU A 36 -12.25 -10.69 8.88
CA LEU A 36 -12.30 -11.29 10.22
C LEU A 36 -12.07 -10.24 11.33
N LEU A 37 -11.06 -9.39 11.18
CA LEU A 37 -10.76 -8.32 12.14
C LEU A 37 -11.91 -7.33 12.28
N ILE A 38 -12.55 -6.92 11.17
CA ILE A 38 -13.69 -6.01 11.19
C ILE A 38 -14.88 -6.65 11.90
N ASN A 39 -15.12 -7.95 11.69
CA ASN A 39 -16.21 -8.66 12.36
C ASN A 39 -16.00 -8.78 13.87
N TYR A 40 -14.75 -8.95 14.33
CA TYR A 40 -14.45 -9.14 15.74
C TYR A 40 -14.27 -7.83 16.53
N PHE A 41 -13.51 -6.87 15.99
CA PHE A 41 -13.15 -5.62 16.68
C PHE A 41 -13.92 -4.39 16.19
N GLY A 42 -14.63 -4.49 15.07
CA GLY A 42 -15.32 -3.37 14.45
C GLY A 42 -14.42 -2.50 13.56
N SER A 43 -15.03 -1.88 12.55
CA SER A 43 -14.33 -1.11 11.51
C SER A 43 -13.53 0.10 12.05
N ARG A 44 -14.00 0.76 13.11
CA ARG A 44 -13.31 1.94 13.68
C ARG A 44 -11.97 1.59 14.31
N PHE A 45 -11.92 0.50 15.09
CA PHE A 45 -10.70 0.05 15.73
C PHE A 45 -9.68 -0.41 14.68
N VAL A 46 -10.14 -1.20 13.71
CA VAL A 46 -9.31 -1.70 12.60
C VAL A 46 -8.71 -0.55 11.77
N LYS A 47 -9.47 0.53 11.54
CA LYS A 47 -8.97 1.75 10.90
C LYS A 47 -7.89 2.47 11.71
N LEU A 48 -8.05 2.55 13.03
CA LEU A 48 -7.05 3.20 13.89
C LEU A 48 -5.73 2.42 13.87
N VAL A 49 -5.80 1.09 13.94
CA VAL A 49 -4.63 0.23 13.78
C VAL A 49 -3.99 0.44 12.41
N ALA A 50 -4.77 0.49 11.33
CA ALA A 50 -4.25 0.76 10.00
C ALA A 50 -3.52 2.11 9.90
N ALA A 51 -4.08 3.16 10.50
CA ALA A 51 -3.44 4.48 10.53
C ALA A 51 -2.09 4.43 11.26
N LEU A 52 -2.00 3.71 12.38
CA LEU A 52 -0.73 3.52 13.11
C LEU A 52 0.30 2.78 12.26
N PHE A 53 -0.10 1.68 11.59
CA PHE A 53 0.77 0.95 10.67
C PHE A 53 1.21 1.82 9.49
N HIS A 54 0.32 2.68 8.98
CA HIS A 54 0.64 3.60 7.89
C HIS A 54 1.72 4.60 8.30
N ILE A 55 1.53 5.26 9.46
CA ILE A 55 2.48 6.21 10.02
C ILE A 55 3.82 5.52 10.32
N ALA A 56 3.80 4.33 10.92
CA ALA A 56 5.00 3.56 11.20
C ALA A 56 5.75 3.18 9.92
N GLY A 57 5.03 2.77 8.87
CA GLY A 57 5.60 2.49 7.55
C GLY A 57 6.32 3.71 6.97
N TRP A 58 5.68 4.87 6.94
CA TRP A 58 6.33 6.10 6.47
C TRP A 58 7.49 6.54 7.35
N LEU A 59 7.40 6.34 8.67
CA LEU A 59 8.49 6.62 9.59
C LEU A 59 9.71 5.73 9.30
N THR A 60 9.51 4.44 9.01
CA THR A 60 10.62 3.55 8.64
C THR A 60 11.30 3.98 7.35
N LEU A 61 10.56 4.53 6.39
CA LEU A 61 11.12 5.07 5.15
C LEU A 61 12.01 6.29 5.40
N ALA A 62 11.65 7.14 6.36
CA ALA A 62 12.40 8.34 6.71
C ALA A 62 13.82 8.04 7.25
N PHE A 63 14.05 6.83 7.77
CA PHE A 63 15.35 6.39 8.28
C PHE A 63 16.11 5.46 7.32
N VAL A 64 15.65 5.34 6.07
CA VAL A 64 16.35 4.54 5.05
C VAL A 64 17.64 5.26 4.66
N GLU A 65 18.76 4.58 4.92
CA GLU A 65 20.12 5.01 4.58
C GLU A 65 20.83 3.90 3.79
N PRO A 66 21.89 4.23 3.02
CA PRO A 66 22.69 3.22 2.32
C PRO A 66 23.18 2.12 3.27
N GLY A 67 22.82 0.87 3.00
CA GLY A 67 23.16 -0.29 3.84
C GLY A 67 22.07 -0.72 4.83
N LYS A 68 20.93 -0.03 4.89
CA LYS A 68 19.74 -0.43 5.66
C LYS A 68 18.56 -0.81 4.75
N ASP A 69 18.84 -1.54 3.67
CA ASP A 69 17.83 -1.86 2.65
C ASP A 69 16.66 -2.71 3.20
N TYR A 70 16.86 -3.42 4.31
CA TYR A 70 15.79 -4.14 5.03
C TYR A 70 14.66 -3.22 5.53
N LEU A 71 14.93 -1.93 5.79
CA LEU A 71 13.90 -0.97 6.20
C LEU A 71 12.90 -0.70 5.08
N ILE A 72 13.32 -0.82 3.82
CA ILE A 72 12.43 -0.69 2.66
C ILE A 72 11.44 -1.86 2.64
N PHE A 73 11.90 -3.08 2.91
CA PHE A 73 11.00 -4.22 3.05
C PHE A 73 9.99 -4.01 4.18
N LEU A 74 10.45 -3.54 5.34
CA LEU A 74 9.56 -3.27 6.47
C LEU A 74 8.53 -2.18 6.15
N HIS A 75 8.98 -1.09 5.54
CA HIS A 75 8.13 -0.02 5.03
C HIS A 75 7.06 -0.59 4.10
N THR A 76 7.46 -1.36 3.08
CA THR A 76 6.55 -1.90 2.07
C THR A 76 5.52 -2.84 2.68
N ILE A 77 5.88 -3.66 3.67
CA ILE A 77 4.93 -4.54 4.35
C ILE A 77 3.91 -3.72 5.14
N PHE A 78 4.36 -2.76 5.96
CA PHE A 78 3.48 -1.95 6.79
C PHE A 78 2.54 -1.08 5.96
N THR A 79 3.05 -0.44 4.91
CA THR A 79 2.22 0.37 4.02
C THR A 79 1.24 -0.50 3.24
N SER A 80 1.65 -1.65 2.71
CA SER A 80 0.75 -2.56 1.98
C SER A 80 -0.39 -3.07 2.86
N ILE A 81 -0.10 -3.49 4.09
CA ILE A 81 -1.13 -3.94 5.05
C ILE A 81 -2.08 -2.79 5.38
N SER A 82 -1.54 -1.61 5.73
CA SER A 82 -2.36 -0.44 6.06
C SER A 82 -3.28 0.00 4.92
N SER A 83 -2.76 0.06 3.69
CA SER A 83 -3.49 0.46 2.50
C SER A 83 -4.64 -0.50 2.19
N ALA A 84 -4.40 -1.82 2.31
CA ALA A 84 -5.46 -2.83 2.16
C ALA A 84 -6.57 -2.64 3.21
N ILE A 85 -6.20 -2.40 4.48
CA ILE A 85 -7.17 -2.16 5.56
C ILE A 85 -7.99 -0.90 5.28
N ILE A 86 -7.34 0.21 4.93
CA ILE A 86 -8.02 1.49 4.67
C ILE A 86 -9.00 1.37 3.51
N LEU A 87 -8.60 0.70 2.42
CA LEU A 87 -9.45 0.52 1.25
C LEU A 87 -10.69 -0.32 1.58
N ILE A 88 -10.50 -1.49 2.20
CA ILE A 88 -11.60 -2.41 2.51
C ILE A 88 -12.53 -1.84 3.56
N THR A 89 -11.98 -1.22 4.60
CA THR A 89 -12.81 -0.55 5.59
C THR A 89 -13.56 0.63 4.97
N GLY A 90 -13.01 1.31 3.96
CA GLY A 90 -13.69 2.31 3.13
C GLY A 90 -14.89 1.73 2.38
N PHE A 91 -14.72 0.60 1.70
CA PHE A 91 -15.84 -0.11 1.07
C PHE A 91 -16.87 -0.63 2.08
N ALA A 92 -16.44 -0.97 3.29
CA ALA A 92 -17.37 -1.34 4.35
C ALA A 92 -18.29 -0.18 4.77
N TYR A 93 -17.99 1.09 4.45
CA TYR A 93 -18.95 2.19 4.64
C TYR A 93 -20.04 2.20 3.58
N CYS A 94 -19.78 1.70 2.38
CA CYS A 94 -20.79 1.64 1.32
C CYS A 94 -22.04 0.87 1.78
N ARG A 95 -21.91 -0.12 2.67
CA ARG A 95 -23.06 -0.88 3.20
C ARG A 95 -24.10 -0.03 3.94
N TYR A 96 -23.74 1.16 4.41
CA TYR A 96 -24.65 2.06 5.13
C TYR A 96 -25.48 2.95 4.20
N PHE A 97 -25.17 2.97 2.90
CA PHE A 97 -25.85 3.79 1.92
C PHE A 97 -26.79 2.94 1.05
N GLY A 98 -27.90 3.52 0.62
CA GLY A 98 -28.85 2.85 -0.29
C GLY A 98 -28.21 2.50 -1.64
N ASP A 99 -28.75 1.48 -2.31
CA ASP A 99 -28.12 0.84 -3.48
C ASP A 99 -27.77 1.80 -4.63
N GLY A 100 -28.53 2.88 -4.81
CA GLY A 100 -28.24 3.91 -5.82
C GLY A 100 -26.98 4.74 -5.56
N VAL A 101 -26.53 4.88 -4.30
CA VAL A 101 -25.37 5.72 -3.92
C VAL A 101 -24.13 4.87 -3.60
N ARG A 102 -24.30 3.56 -3.39
CA ARG A 102 -23.20 2.62 -3.08
C ARG A 102 -22.12 2.60 -4.16
N ALA A 103 -22.51 2.55 -5.43
CA ALA A 103 -21.57 2.56 -6.55
C ALA A 103 -20.78 3.87 -6.59
N VAL A 104 -21.45 5.02 -6.40
CA VAL A 104 -20.80 6.34 -6.38
C VAL A 104 -19.76 6.45 -5.26
N ILE A 105 -20.11 6.00 -4.04
CA ILE A 105 -19.19 6.05 -2.90
C ILE A 105 -18.01 5.09 -3.09
N SER A 106 -18.25 3.90 -3.64
CA SER A 106 -17.19 2.97 -4.01
C SER A 106 -16.23 3.60 -5.03
N SER A 107 -16.75 4.27 -6.04
CA SER A 107 -15.94 4.99 -7.03
C SER A 107 -15.14 6.14 -6.41
N ILE A 108 -15.71 6.87 -5.44
CA ILE A 108 -14.99 7.93 -4.71
C ILE A 108 -13.82 7.34 -3.91
N VAL A 109 -14.03 6.24 -3.17
CA VAL A 109 -13.00 5.59 -2.35
C VAL A 109 -11.84 5.07 -3.23
N SER A 110 -12.15 4.40 -4.33
CA SER A 110 -11.13 3.94 -5.29
C SER A 110 -10.44 5.11 -6.00
N GLY A 111 -11.21 6.11 -6.43
CA GLY A 111 -10.70 7.29 -7.15
C GLY A 111 -9.75 8.12 -6.31
N ALA A 112 -10.03 8.30 -5.01
CA ALA A 112 -9.13 8.99 -4.08
C ALA A 112 -7.77 8.28 -4.00
N SER A 113 -7.78 6.94 -3.94
CA SER A 113 -6.55 6.13 -3.85
C SER A 113 -5.69 6.21 -5.12
N ILE A 114 -6.31 6.31 -6.29
CA ILE A 114 -5.61 6.48 -7.57
C ILE A 114 -5.07 7.91 -7.70
N SER A 115 -5.88 8.91 -7.32
CA SER A 115 -5.52 10.32 -7.42
C SER A 115 -4.30 10.69 -6.56
N SER A 116 -4.18 10.14 -5.35
CA SER A 116 -3.02 10.36 -4.49
C SER A 116 -1.71 9.90 -5.14
N THR A 117 -1.74 8.79 -5.86
CA THR A 117 -0.56 8.25 -6.55
C THR A 117 -0.20 9.07 -7.79
N MET A 118 -1.21 9.56 -8.53
CA MET A 118 -1.01 10.35 -9.74
C MET A 118 -0.33 11.70 -9.46
N TRP A 119 -0.72 12.39 -8.38
CA TRP A 119 -0.08 13.64 -7.98
C TRP A 119 1.40 13.45 -7.66
N PHE A 120 1.76 12.36 -6.97
CA PHE A 120 3.14 12.04 -6.66
C PHE A 120 3.99 11.87 -7.93
N SER A 121 3.49 11.14 -8.93
CA SER A 121 4.21 10.93 -10.20
C SER A 121 4.43 12.23 -10.98
N ILE A 122 3.47 13.16 -10.97
CA ILE A 122 3.59 14.44 -11.70
C ILE A 122 4.70 15.31 -11.10
N PHE A 123 4.80 15.39 -9.76
CA PHE A 123 5.84 16.19 -9.12
C PHE A 123 7.24 15.58 -9.26
N GLN A 124 7.33 14.25 -9.34
CA GLN A 124 8.61 13.55 -9.44
C GLN A 124 9.21 13.57 -10.86
N VAL A 125 8.39 13.71 -11.90
CA VAL A 125 8.84 13.81 -13.32
C VAL A 125 9.39 15.20 -13.67
N ASN A 126 9.06 16.22 -12.88
CA ASN A 126 9.49 17.61 -13.12
C ASN A 126 10.80 18.00 -12.39
N HIS A 127 11.50 17.03 -11.81
CA HIS A 127 12.82 17.16 -11.17
C HIS A 127 13.80 16.14 -11.74
#